data_AF-A0A969FKW6-F1
#
_entry.id   AF-A0A969FKW6-F1
#
_cell.length_a   1.000
_cell.length_b   1.000
_cell.length_c   1.000
_cell.angle_alpha   90.00
_cell.angle_beta   90.00
_cell.angle_gamma   90.00
#
_symmetry.space_group_name_H-M   'P 1'
#
loop_
_entity.id
_entity.type
_entity.pdbx_description
1 polymer ?
#
loop_
_entity_poly.entity_id
_entity_poly.type
_entity_poly.pdbx_seq_one_letter_code
_entity_poly.pdbx_strand_id
1 'polypeptide(L)'
;MIQGWASLGVTLHLGGDRDYANRSSCFGTATAADLVTSDGTKLIGSAQLYRGDTVLQHGSMQLAPDRELFSQIFGEPCRMAVLPKLTTDDIIANLTEAARSSFGVTFKTQELDTQAWDAIEARRDQFRVLLSGSEDI
;
A
#
# COMPACT_ATOMS: atom_id res chain seq x y z
N MET A 1 8.91 8.04 -0.66
CA MET A 1 8.81 6.77 0.10
C MET A 1 10.14 6.33 0.70
N ILE A 2 11.17 6.00 -0.10
CA ILE A 2 12.48 5.53 0.41
C ILE A 2 13.07 6.48 1.46
N GLN A 3 13.18 7.79 1.14
CA GLN A 3 13.73 8.79 2.07
C GLN A 3 12.93 8.92 3.37
N GLY A 4 11.60 8.88 3.29
CA GLY A 4 10.74 9.01 4.48
C GLY A 4 10.75 7.78 5.39
N TRP A 5 10.95 6.58 4.84
CA TRP A 5 11.18 5.39 5.66
C TRP A 5 12.60 5.36 6.24
N ALA A 6 13.59 5.86 5.49
CA ALA A 6 14.96 5.97 5.99
C ALA A 6 15.05 6.91 7.21
N SER A 7 14.30 8.02 7.24
CA SER A 7 14.24 8.90 8.42
C SER A 7 13.61 8.23 9.64
N LEU A 8 12.78 7.21 9.43
CA LEU A 8 12.16 6.38 10.46
C LEU A 8 13.03 5.18 10.88
N GLY A 9 14.26 5.07 10.36
CA GLY A 9 15.19 3.98 10.70
C GLY A 9 14.96 2.70 9.89
N VAL A 10 14.17 2.73 8.82
CA VAL A 10 13.94 1.58 7.93
C VAL A 10 14.54 1.85 6.55
N THR A 11 15.61 1.13 6.23
CA THR A 11 16.23 1.25 4.90
C THR A 11 15.44 0.40 3.90
N LEU A 12 15.03 1.03 2.79
CA LEU A 12 14.27 0.38 1.72
C LEU A 12 14.98 0.53 0.38
N HIS A 13 14.81 -0.48 -0.46
CA HIS A 13 15.33 -0.55 -1.83
C HIS A 13 14.22 -0.92 -2.80
N LEU A 14 14.41 -0.62 -4.09
CA LEU A 14 13.53 -1.15 -5.13
C LEU A 14 13.66 -2.68 -5.16
N GLY A 15 12.54 -3.36 -5.37
CA GLY A 15 12.52 -4.79 -5.67
C GLY A 15 13.14 -5.10 -7.04
N GLY A 16 13.09 -6.36 -7.44
CA GLY A 16 13.74 -6.82 -8.66
C GLY A 16 13.26 -8.15 -9.22
N ASP A 17 12.32 -8.82 -8.55
CA ASP A 17 11.80 -10.10 -9.01
C ASP A 17 10.74 -9.91 -10.09
N ARG A 18 10.92 -10.65 -11.20
CA ARG A 18 10.00 -10.64 -12.35
C ARG A 18 9.04 -11.83 -12.36
N ASP A 19 9.18 -12.77 -11.42
CA ASP A 19 8.33 -13.98 -11.31
C ASP A 19 7.00 -13.68 -10.62
N TYR A 20 6.21 -12.79 -11.24
CA TYR A 20 4.84 -12.49 -10.82
C TYR A 20 3.88 -13.67 -11.09
N ALA A 21 4.20 -14.50 -12.08
CA ALA A 21 3.27 -15.45 -12.69
C ALA A 21 2.83 -16.63 -11.80
N ASN A 22 3.42 -16.83 -10.62
CA ASN A 22 3.23 -18.06 -9.83
C ASN A 22 3.03 -17.85 -8.33
N ARG A 23 2.53 -16.68 -7.88
CA ARG A 23 2.31 -16.40 -6.45
C ARG A 23 0.87 -16.01 -6.14
N SER A 24 0.39 -16.49 -4.99
CA SER A 24 -0.99 -16.28 -4.51
C SER A 24 -1.21 -14.89 -3.89
N SER A 25 -0.16 -14.22 -3.41
CA SER A 25 -0.23 -12.89 -2.81
C SER A 25 0.64 -11.87 -3.53
N CYS A 26 0.09 -10.66 -3.76
CA CYS A 26 0.87 -9.52 -4.25
C CYS A 26 2.02 -9.13 -3.32
N PHE A 27 1.96 -9.46 -2.02
CA PHE A 27 3.07 -9.24 -1.08
C PHE A 27 4.11 -10.37 -1.09
N GLY A 28 3.80 -11.52 -1.69
CA GLY A 28 4.74 -12.64 -1.86
C GLY A 28 5.79 -12.41 -2.97
N THR A 29 5.63 -11.37 -3.78
CA THR A 29 6.56 -10.98 -4.86
C THR A 29 6.93 -9.51 -4.80
N ALA A 30 8.17 -9.18 -5.15
CA ALA A 30 8.67 -7.81 -5.18
C ALA A 30 9.17 -7.42 -6.57
N THR A 31 8.29 -6.78 -7.34
CA THR A 31 8.61 -6.18 -8.63
C THR A 31 9.53 -4.97 -8.49
N ALA A 32 10.04 -4.46 -9.61
CA ALA A 32 10.86 -3.23 -9.63
C ALA A 32 10.12 -1.98 -9.12
N ALA A 33 8.79 -2.01 -9.00
CA ALA A 33 7.98 -0.91 -8.48
C ALA A 33 7.69 -1.03 -6.96
N ASP A 34 8.09 -2.13 -6.34
CA ASP A 34 7.87 -2.40 -4.93
C ASP A 34 9.08 -1.96 -4.08
N LEU A 35 8.85 -1.73 -2.78
CA LEU A 35 9.93 -1.43 -1.84
C LEU A 35 10.13 -2.57 -0.84
N VAL A 36 11.38 -3.03 -0.76
CA VAL A 36 11.83 -4.15 0.07
C VAL A 36 12.84 -3.67 1.11
N THR A 37 12.92 -4.36 2.24
CA THR A 37 14.00 -4.22 3.23
C THR A 37 15.31 -4.86 2.73
N SER A 38 16.41 -4.63 3.45
CA SER A 38 17.74 -5.17 3.10
C SER A 38 17.81 -6.70 3.04
N ASP A 39 16.91 -7.41 3.73
CA ASP A 39 16.76 -8.86 3.68
C ASP A 39 15.85 -9.35 2.53
N GLY A 40 15.36 -8.43 1.67
CA GLY A 40 14.49 -8.72 0.54
C GLY A 40 13.00 -8.82 0.89
N THR A 41 12.59 -8.58 2.14
CA THR A 41 11.17 -8.62 2.51
C THR A 41 10.42 -7.42 1.95
N LYS A 42 9.34 -7.66 1.19
CA LYS A 42 8.49 -6.59 0.63
C LYS A 42 7.70 -5.90 1.74
N LEU A 43 7.96 -4.60 1.91
CA LEU A 43 7.20 -3.76 2.83
C LEU A 43 6.09 -3.00 2.12
N ILE A 44 6.33 -2.53 0.89
CA ILE A 44 5.42 -1.64 0.17
C ILE A 44 5.15 -2.18 -1.22
N GLY A 45 3.86 -2.41 -1.50
CA GLY A 45 3.35 -2.68 -2.84
C GLY A 45 2.78 -1.42 -3.47
N SER A 46 3.03 -1.20 -4.76
CA SER A 46 2.48 -0.05 -5.50
C SER A 46 1.69 -0.48 -6.73
N ALA A 47 0.73 0.36 -7.12
CA ALA A 47 -0.04 0.23 -8.35
C ALA A 47 -0.29 1.62 -8.96
N GLN A 48 -0.43 1.65 -10.28
CA GLN A 48 -0.60 2.90 -11.03
C GLN A 48 -1.64 2.76 -12.14
N LEU A 49 -2.40 3.83 -12.36
CA LEU A 49 -3.34 3.97 -13.47
C LEU A 49 -3.11 5.29 -14.19
N TYR A 50 -2.91 5.23 -15.51
CA TYR A 50 -2.78 6.41 -16.37
C TYR A 50 -4.08 6.62 -17.16
N ARG A 51 -4.55 7.87 -17.23
CA ARG A 51 -5.67 8.29 -18.08
C ARG A 51 -5.41 9.68 -18.64
N GLY A 52 -5.18 9.77 -19.95
CA GLY A 52 -4.78 11.01 -20.60
C GLY A 52 -3.52 11.57 -19.92
N ASP A 53 -3.59 12.82 -19.49
CA ASP A 53 -2.49 13.53 -18.83
C ASP A 53 -2.46 13.33 -17.30
N THR A 54 -3.23 12.39 -16.77
CA THR A 54 -3.34 12.13 -15.32
C THR A 54 -2.81 10.75 -14.95
N VAL A 55 -2.16 10.69 -13.78
CA VAL A 55 -1.68 9.45 -13.16
C VAL A 55 -2.24 9.33 -11.74
N LEU A 56 -2.81 8.18 -11.42
CA LEU A 56 -3.10 7.76 -10.06
C LEU A 56 -2.01 6.80 -9.61
N GLN A 57 -1.20 7.21 -8.63
CA GLN A 57 -0.25 6.34 -7.93
C GLN A 57 -0.82 6.01 -6.56
N HIS A 58 -0.97 4.72 -6.25
CA HIS A 58 -1.41 4.26 -4.93
C HIS A 58 -0.65 3.00 -4.51
N GLY A 59 -0.81 2.58 -3.25
CA GLY A 59 -0.12 1.41 -2.74
C GLY A 59 -0.59 1.00 -1.35
N SER A 60 0.05 -0.03 -0.82
CA SER A 60 -0.22 -0.56 0.53
C SER A 60 1.11 -0.87 1.22
N MET A 61 1.15 -0.66 2.53
CA MET A 61 2.33 -0.93 3.37
C MET A 61 1.96 -1.96 4.43
N GLN A 62 2.79 -2.99 4.58
CA GLN A 62 2.54 -4.08 5.51
C GLN A 62 3.09 -3.74 6.90
N LEU A 63 2.33 -2.99 7.71
CA LEU A 63 2.76 -2.53 9.04
C LEU A 63 2.57 -3.60 10.13
N ALA A 64 1.37 -4.18 10.21
CA ALA A 64 0.99 -5.18 11.21
C ALA A 64 -0.05 -6.16 10.64
N PRO A 65 0.31 -7.02 9.67
CA PRO A 65 -0.60 -7.99 9.08
C PRO A 65 -0.97 -9.09 10.07
N ASP A 66 -2.21 -9.59 9.98
CA ASP A 66 -2.61 -10.83 10.63
C ASP A 66 -1.96 -12.01 9.88
N ARG A 67 -1.04 -12.70 10.57
CA ARG A 67 -0.25 -13.79 9.97
C ARG A 67 -1.07 -15.05 9.77
N GLU A 68 -2.00 -15.32 10.68
CA GLU A 68 -2.84 -16.50 10.62
C GLU A 68 -3.80 -16.37 9.46
N LEU A 69 -4.50 -15.22 9.39
CA LEU A 69 -5.42 -14.93 8.29
C LEU A 69 -4.70 -14.91 6.93
N PHE A 70 -3.51 -14.32 6.85
CA PHE A 70 -2.72 -14.33 5.62
C PHE A 70 -2.40 -15.76 5.18
N SER A 71 -1.97 -16.61 6.11
CA SER A 71 -1.63 -18.00 5.80
C SER A 71 -2.87 -18.81 5.38
N GLN A 72 -4.02 -18.56 6.01
CA GLN A 72 -5.30 -19.18 5.65
C GLN A 72 -5.75 -18.78 4.23
N ILE A 73 -5.62 -17.50 3.86
CA ILE A 73 -6.06 -17.00 2.55
C ILE A 73 -5.11 -17.41 1.43
N PHE A 74 -3.79 -17.34 1.66
CA PHE A 74 -2.79 -17.46 0.59
C PHE A 74 -2.05 -18.79 0.56
N GLY A 75 -2.21 -19.64 1.59
CA GLY A 75 -1.56 -20.95 1.68
C GLY A 75 -0.04 -20.88 1.90
N GLU A 76 0.49 -19.71 2.27
CA GLU A 76 1.92 -19.48 2.48
C GLU A 76 2.16 -18.59 3.72
N PRO A 77 3.30 -18.71 4.41
CA PRO A 77 3.56 -17.90 5.60
C PRO A 77 3.73 -16.42 5.26
N CYS A 78 3.12 -15.56 6.08
CA CYS A 78 3.29 -14.11 5.99
C CYS A 78 4.72 -13.70 6.37
N ARG A 79 5.50 -13.21 5.39
CA ARG A 79 6.80 -12.57 5.63
C ARG A 79 6.58 -11.13 6.07
N MET A 80 7.33 -10.67 7.07
CA MET A 80 7.20 -9.31 7.60
C MET A 80 8.57 -8.68 7.79
N ALA A 81 8.69 -7.41 7.39
CA ALA A 81 9.81 -6.59 7.79
C ALA A 81 9.80 -6.36 9.31
N VAL A 82 10.98 -6.33 9.92
CA VAL A 82 11.14 -5.87 11.30
C VAL A 82 11.12 -4.35 11.28
N LEU A 83 10.05 -3.76 11.81
CA LEU A 83 9.89 -2.31 11.89
C LEU A 83 10.17 -1.83 13.32
N PRO A 84 10.75 -0.62 13.49
CA PRO A 84 10.80 0.01 14.80
C PRO A 84 9.37 0.29 15.30
N LYS A 85 9.24 0.53 16.61
CA LYS A 85 7.96 0.89 17.21
C LYS A 85 7.57 2.30 16.78
N LEU A 86 6.76 2.39 15.75
CA LEU A 86 6.25 3.62 15.14
C LEU A 86 4.75 3.70 15.32
N THR A 87 4.22 4.91 15.50
CA THR A 87 2.79 5.14 15.36
C THR A 87 2.43 5.39 13.90
N THR A 88 1.16 5.18 13.54
CA THR A 88 0.67 5.54 12.20
C THR A 88 0.86 7.02 11.92
N ASP A 89 0.71 7.88 12.93
CA ASP A 89 0.88 9.33 12.80
C ASP A 89 2.34 9.71 12.50
N ASP A 90 3.31 9.06 13.15
CA ASP A 90 4.74 9.25 12.87
C ASP A 90 5.06 8.91 11.41
N ILE A 91 4.49 7.79 10.93
CA ILE A 91 4.64 7.33 9.55
C ILE A 91 4.01 8.34 8.59
N ILE A 92 2.76 8.76 8.82
CA ILE A 92 2.07 9.74 7.98
C ILE A 92 2.86 11.05 7.91
N ALA A 93 3.30 11.58 9.06
CA ALA A 93 4.03 12.84 9.12
C ALA A 93 5.34 12.78 8.32
N ASN A 94 6.16 11.75 8.55
CA ASN A 94 7.46 11.61 7.88
C ASN A 94 7.31 11.35 6.37
N LEU A 95 6.36 10.51 5.96
CA LEU A 95 6.13 10.23 4.55
C LEU A 95 5.54 11.42 3.81
N THR A 96 4.66 12.18 4.45
CA THR A 96 4.12 13.43 3.89
C THR A 96 5.23 14.44 3.69
N GLU A 97 6.11 14.64 4.67
CA GLU A 97 7.24 15.56 4.55
C GLU A 97 8.23 15.12 3.46
N ALA A 98 8.59 13.84 3.42
CA ALA A 98 9.45 13.32 2.37
C ALA A 98 8.83 13.50 0.97
N ALA A 99 7.52 13.35 0.82
CA ALA A 99 6.83 13.61 -0.43
C ALA A 99 6.83 15.10 -0.81
N ARG A 100 6.57 16.01 0.15
CA ARG A 100 6.66 17.47 -0.06
C ARG A 100 8.03 17.86 -0.59
N SER A 101 9.08 17.40 0.09
CA SER A 101 10.47 17.66 -0.28
C SER A 101 10.83 17.05 -1.65
N SER A 102 10.39 15.82 -1.93
CA SER A 102 10.71 15.14 -3.21
C SER A 102 10.04 15.78 -4.42
N PHE A 103 8.79 16.24 -4.28
CA PHE A 103 8.04 16.86 -5.38
C PHE A 103 8.20 18.38 -5.43
N GLY A 104 8.79 19.00 -4.40
CA GLY A 104 8.85 20.46 -4.30
C GLY A 104 7.46 21.10 -4.15
N VAL A 105 6.53 20.42 -3.48
CA VAL A 105 5.13 20.84 -3.35
C VAL A 105 4.71 21.06 -1.90
N THR A 106 3.63 21.82 -1.72
CA THR A 106 2.92 21.92 -0.45
C THR A 106 1.60 21.18 -0.55
N PHE A 107 1.36 20.22 0.33
CA PHE A 107 0.04 19.61 0.49
C PHE A 107 -0.84 20.48 1.39
N LYS A 108 -2.12 20.55 1.05
CA LYS A 108 -3.17 21.16 1.85
C LYS A 108 -4.22 20.09 2.14
N THR A 109 -4.59 19.92 3.40
CA THR A 109 -5.71 19.07 3.78
C THR A 109 -7.01 19.74 3.35
N GLN A 110 -7.84 19.01 2.62
CA GLN A 110 -9.15 19.46 2.16
C GLN A 110 -10.14 18.33 2.33
N GLU A 111 -11.35 18.67 2.78
CA GLU A 111 -12.49 17.75 2.73
C GLU A 111 -12.87 17.50 1.26
N LEU A 112 -13.47 16.34 1.00
CA LEU A 112 -14.07 16.05 -0.30
C LEU A 112 -15.28 16.96 -0.53
N ASP A 113 -15.30 17.64 -1.67
CA ASP A 113 -16.42 18.50 -2.06
C ASP A 113 -17.62 17.69 -2.59
N THR A 114 -18.75 18.38 -2.80
CA THR A 114 -19.98 17.75 -3.31
C THR A 114 -19.76 17.03 -4.64
N GLN A 115 -18.96 17.61 -5.55
CA GLN A 115 -18.71 17.01 -6.85
C GLN A 115 -17.94 15.68 -6.74
N ALA A 116 -16.96 15.61 -5.84
CA ALA A 116 -16.23 14.38 -5.55
C ALA A 116 -17.16 13.31 -4.95
N TRP A 117 -18.02 13.68 -4.00
CA TRP A 117 -19.00 12.77 -3.41
C TRP A 117 -20.01 12.24 -4.43
N ASP A 118 -20.54 13.10 -5.29
CA ASP A 118 -21.46 12.69 -6.37
C ASP A 118 -20.78 11.71 -7.33
N ALA A 119 -19.51 11.94 -7.66
CA ALA A 119 -18.73 11.03 -8.51
C ALA A 119 -18.47 9.67 -7.85
N ILE A 120 -18.25 9.63 -6.52
CA ILE A 120 -18.14 8.39 -5.75
C ILE A 120 -19.47 7.66 -5.77
N GLU A 121 -20.58 8.36 -5.50
CA GLU A 121 -21.92 7.76 -5.43
C GLU A 121 -22.34 7.12 -6.76
N ALA A 122 -22.10 7.81 -7.87
CA ALA A 122 -22.39 7.30 -9.20
C ALA A 122 -21.66 5.99 -9.55
N ARG A 123 -20.62 5.61 -8.80
CA ARG A 123 -19.84 4.39 -8.98
C ARG A 123 -20.06 3.35 -7.89
N ARG A 124 -20.78 3.69 -6.82
CA ARG A 124 -20.96 2.83 -5.63
C ARG A 124 -21.42 1.43 -6.00
N ASP A 125 -22.42 1.32 -6.87
CA ASP A 125 -22.98 0.02 -7.27
C ASP A 125 -21.99 -0.89 -8.01
N GLN A 126 -20.96 -0.34 -8.66
CA GLN A 126 -19.92 -1.13 -9.34
C GLN A 126 -18.98 -1.83 -8.34
N PHE A 127 -18.84 -1.28 -7.14
CA PHE A 127 -17.94 -1.80 -6.10
C PHE A 127 -18.71 -2.43 -4.92
N ARG A 128 -20.02 -2.58 -5.04
CA ARG A 128 -20.85 -3.16 -4.00
C ARG A 128 -20.59 -4.65 -3.87
N VAL A 129 -20.03 -5.06 -2.74
CA VAL A 129 -19.93 -6.47 -2.36
C VAL A 129 -21.24 -6.89 -1.71
N LEU A 130 -21.98 -7.79 -2.35
CA LEU A 130 -23.11 -8.45 -1.72
C LEU A 130 -22.56 -9.60 -0.89
N LEU A 131 -22.60 -9.45 0.44
CA LEU A 131 -22.37 -10.59 1.33
C LEU A 131 -23.59 -11.49 1.21
N SER A 132 -23.44 -12.65 0.59
CA SER A 132 -24.40 -13.73 0.76
C SER A 132 -24.42 -14.10 2.24
N GLY A 133 -25.60 -14.08 2.85
CA GLY A 133 -25.76 -14.39 4.27
C GLY A 133 -25.09 -15.71 4.65
N SER A 134 -24.44 -15.72 5.80
CA SER A 134 -24.19 -16.95 6.55
C SER A 134 -25.55 -17.53 6.95
N GLU A 135 -26.08 -18.44 6.14
CA GLU A 135 -27.03 -19.42 6.64
C GLU A 135 -26.25 -20.41 7.53
N ASP A 136 -26.62 -20.41 8.81
CA ASP A 136 -26.53 -21.49 9.79
C ASP A 136 -25.18 -22.23 9.99
N ILE A 137 -24.55 -21.97 11.16
CA ILE A 137 -23.85 -22.98 11.97
C ILE A 137 -24.48 -22.98 13.36
#